data_AF-A0A926LFD0-F1
#
_entry.id   AF-A0A926LFD0-F1
#
_cell.length_a   1.000
_cell.length_b   1.000
_cell.length_c   1.000
_cell.angle_alpha   90.00
_cell.angle_beta   90.00
_cell.angle_gamma   90.00
#
_symmetry.space_group_name_H-M   'P 1'
#
loop_
_entity.id
_entity.type
_entity.pdbx_description
1 polymer ?
#
loop_
_entity_poly.entity_id
_entity_poly.type
_entity_poly.pdbx_seq_one_letter_code
_entity_poly.pdbx_strand_id
1 'polypeptide(L)' 'MKHPVCELPGDDRARTNRLLDAADIAFAYDPVTELHADFEAVVMEGLLADQHVALYPPAGHTYPRKG' A
#
# COMPACT_ATOMS: atom_id res chain seq x y z
N MET A 1 -22.38 -3.85 -23.23
CA MET A 1 -21.11 -3.23 -22.80
C MET A 1 -21.35 -1.74 -22.66
N LYS A 2 -21.13 -1.15 -21.48
CA LYS A 2 -21.28 0.30 -21.28
C LYS A 2 -20.01 0.98 -21.77
N HIS A 3 -20.10 1.87 -22.75
CA HIS A 3 -18.96 2.67 -23.18
C HIS A 3 -18.48 3.54 -22.02
N PRO A 4 -17.17 3.67 -21.78
CA PRO A 4 -16.66 4.63 -20.80
C PRO A 4 -17.04 6.03 -21.30
N VAL A 5 -17.89 6.71 -20.55
CA VAL A 5 -18.20 8.12 -20.80
C VAL A 5 -16.93 8.88 -20.45
N CYS A 6 -16.37 9.59 -21.44
CA CYS A 6 -15.23 10.47 -21.20
C CYS A 6 -15.75 11.63 -20.33
N GLU A 7 -15.19 11.79 -19.14
CA GLU A 7 -15.56 12.87 -18.22
C GLU A 7 -15.24 14.23 -18.85
N LEU A 8 -16.15 15.19 -18.73
CA LEU A 8 -15.90 16.56 -19.17
C LEU A 8 -15.08 17.30 -18.10
N PRO A 9 -14.37 18.39 -18.45
CA PRO A 9 -13.59 19.17 -17.48
C PRO A 9 -14.40 19.65 -16.24
N GLY A 10 -15.70 19.89 -16.40
CA GLY A 10 -16.60 20.24 -15.28
C GLY A 10 -16.88 19.06 -14.34
N ASP A 11 -17.00 17.85 -14.88
CA ASP A 11 -17.21 16.62 -14.11
C ASP A 11 -15.97 16.28 -13.30
N ASP A 12 -14.79 16.48 -13.88
CA ASP A 12 -13.50 16.27 -13.22
C ASP A 12 -13.29 17.25 -12.06
N ARG A 13 -13.63 18.54 -12.24
CA ARG A 13 -13.59 19.52 -11.14
C ARG A 13 -14.56 19.15 -10.01
N ALA A 14 -15.77 18.74 -10.35
CA ALA A 14 -16.76 18.32 -9.35
C ALA A 14 -16.35 17.03 -8.61
N ARG A 15 -15.67 16.10 -9.30
CA ARG A 15 -15.05 14.93 -8.66
C ARG A 15 -13.90 15.34 -7.76
N THR A 16 -13.02 16.22 -8.23
CA THR A 16 -11.87 16.71 -7.47
C THR A 16 -12.32 17.35 -6.16
N ASN A 17 -13.33 18.24 -6.19
CA ASN A 17 -13.85 18.85 -4.97
C ASN A 17 -14.41 17.81 -3.99
N ARG A 18 -15.17 16.81 -4.47
CA ARG A 18 -15.67 15.72 -3.61
C ARG A 18 -14.56 14.90 -2.96
N LEU A 19 -13.46 14.68 -3.69
CA LEU A 19 -12.29 13.98 -3.15
C LEU A 19 -11.58 14.81 -2.07
N LEU A 20 -11.47 16.12 -2.28
CA LEU A 20 -10.88 17.03 -1.30
C LEU A 20 -11.75 17.13 -0.03
N ASP A 21 -13.07 17.27 -0.17
CA ASP A 21 -13.99 17.27 0.97
C ASP A 21 -13.90 15.96 1.78
N ALA A 22 -13.80 14.81 1.10
CA ALA A 22 -13.64 13.52 1.74
C ALA A 22 -12.27 13.38 2.45
N ALA A 23 -11.21 13.94 1.86
CA ALA A 23 -9.90 13.96 2.47
C ALA A 23 -9.89 14.82 3.74
N ASP A 24 -10.49 16.01 3.71
CA ASP A 24 -10.61 16.89 4.89
C ASP A 24 -11.35 16.19 6.03
N ILE A 25 -12.43 15.46 5.72
CA ILE A 25 -13.15 14.64 6.69
C ILE A 25 -12.23 13.55 7.24
N ALA A 26 -11.51 12.82 6.37
CA ALA A 26 -10.64 11.73 6.79
C ALA A 26 -9.47 12.21 7.67
N PHE A 27 -8.87 13.36 7.37
CA PHE A 27 -7.78 13.94 8.16
C PHE A 27 -8.24 14.56 9.49
N ALA A 28 -9.52 14.93 9.61
CA ALA A 28 -10.07 15.37 10.89
C ALA A 28 -10.16 14.22 11.91
N TYR A 29 -10.14 12.97 11.46
CA TYR A 29 -10.03 11.80 12.33
C TYR A 29 -8.56 11.43 12.51
N ASP A 30 -8.13 11.34 13.77
CA ASP A 30 -6.85 10.70 14.07
C ASP A 30 -7.00 9.21 13.75
N PRO A 31 -6.21 8.66 12.80
CA PRO A 31 -6.30 7.24 12.49
C PRO A 31 -5.96 6.46 13.75
N VAL A 32 -6.68 5.36 13.99
CA VAL A 32 -6.32 4.42 15.05
C VAL A 32 -4.92 3.90 14.73
N THR A 33 -3.92 4.38 15.46
CA THR A 33 -2.51 3.98 15.30
C THR A 33 -2.22 2.64 15.94
N GLU A 34 -3.22 2.01 16.57
CA GLU A 34 -3.10 0.67 17.11
C GLU A 34 -2.99 -0.31 15.94
N LEU A 35 -1.82 -0.94 15.86
CA LEU A 35 -1.60 -2.05 14.97
C LEU A 35 -2.54 -3.18 15.41
N HIS A 36 -3.30 -3.76 14.49
CA HIS A 36 -4.15 -4.90 14.82
C HIS A 36 -3.25 -6.00 15.42
N ALA A 37 -3.59 -6.54 16.59
CA ALA A 37 -2.71 -7.42 17.35
C ALA A 37 -2.18 -8.61 16.51
N ASP A 38 -3.02 -9.15 15.62
CA ASP A 38 -2.62 -10.21 14.68
C ASP A 38 -1.54 -9.76 13.69
N PHE A 39 -1.63 -8.52 13.20
CA PHE A 39 -0.62 -7.96 12.31
C PHE A 39 0.67 -7.64 13.07
N GLU A 40 0.56 -7.13 14.29
CA GLU A 40 1.71 -6.92 15.18
C GLU A 40 2.46 -8.23 15.45
N ALA A 41 1.74 -9.30 15.76
CA ALA A 41 2.33 -10.62 16.00
C ALA A 41 3.12 -11.13 14.78
N VAL A 42 2.57 -11.00 13.57
CA VAL A 42 3.23 -11.41 12.32
C VAL A 42 4.48 -10.57 12.05
N VAL A 43 4.41 -9.24 12.25
CA VAL A 43 5.56 -8.36 12.06
C VAL A 43 6.67 -8.68 13.05
N MET A 44 6.33 -8.90 14.32
CA MET A 44 7.30 -9.25 15.35
C MET A 44 7.90 -10.64 15.13
N GLU A 45 7.11 -11.62 14.69
CA GLU A 45 7.60 -12.94 14.28
C GLU A 45 8.60 -12.82 13.11
N GLY A 46 8.26 -12.05 12.08
CA GLY A 46 9.14 -11.81 10.93
C GLY A 46 10.45 -11.14 11.31
N LEU A 47 10.40 -10.11 12.16
CA LEU A 47 11.59 -9.41 12.65
C LEU A 47 12.51 -10.30 13.50
N LEU A 48 11.92 -11.19 14.31
CA LEU A 48 12.69 -12.14 15.14
C LEU A 48 13.24 -13.31 14.32
N ALA A 49 12.53 -13.72 13.25
CA ALA A 49 12.95 -14.79 12.35
C ALA A 49 14.00 -14.36 11.32
N ASP A 50 14.19 -13.06 11.08
CA ASP A 50 15.07 -12.52 10.03
C ASP A 50 16.56 -12.87 10.24
N GLN A 51 16.96 -13.32 11.43
CA GLN A 51 18.31 -13.86 11.69
C GLN A 51 18.55 -15.24 11.05
N HIS A 52 17.50 -15.90 10.55
CA HIS A 52 17.55 -17.25 9.98
C HIS A 52 17.18 -17.31 8.49
N VAL A 53 16.91 -16.19 7.83
CA VAL A 53 16.59 -16.17 6.41
C VAL A 53 17.88 -16.37 5.60
N ALA A 54 17.93 -17.45 4.81
CA ALA A 54 19.02 -17.65 3.86
C ALA A 54 19.04 -16.47 2.87
N LEU A 55 20.16 -15.75 2.82
CA LEU A 55 20.38 -14.66 1.88
C LEU A 55 20.05 -15.13 0.45
N TYR A 56 19.15 -14.43 -0.23
CA TYR A 56 18.83 -14.67 -1.63
C TYR A 56 19.69 -13.77 -2.53
N PRO A 57 20.34 -14.31 -3.57
CA PRO A 57 20.34 -15.72 -3.95
C PRO A 57 21.32 -16.53 -3.09
N PRO A 58 21.04 -17.84 -2.87
CA PRO A 58 21.93 -18.69 -2.08
C PRO A 58 23.34 -18.76 -2.68
N ALA A 59 24.33 -19.05 -1.83
CA ALA A 59 25.71 -19.18 -2.27
C ALA A 59 25.84 -20.26 -3.38
N GLY A 60 26.50 -19.91 -4.48
CA GLY A 60 26.65 -20.79 -5.64
C GLY A 60 25.49 -20.71 -6.66
N HIS A 61 24.53 -19.81 -6.48
CA HIS A 61 23.47 -19.63 -7.46
C HIS A 61 23.96 -18.87 -8.71
N THR A 62 23.52 -19.33 -9.89
CA THR A 62 23.84 -18.84 -11.23
C THR A 62 22.70 -18.09 -11.93
N TYR A 63 21.80 -17.42 -11.19
CA TYR A 63 20.77 -16.57 -11.81
C TYR A 63 21.43 -15.52 -12.70
N PRO A 64 20.86 -15.23 -13.89
CA PRO A 64 21.37 -14.17 -14.74
C PRO A 64 21.23 -12.84 -14.00
N ARG A 65 22.36 -12.24 -13.59
CA ARG A 65 22.38 -10.83 -13.21
C ARG A 65 22.00 -10.06 -14.47
N LYS A 66 20.85 -9.38 -14.47
CA LYS A 66 20.58 -8.35 -15.48
C LYS A 66 21.67 -7.29 -15.32
N GLY A 67 22.64 -7.30 -16.22
CA GLY A 67 23.49 -6.15 -16.50
C GLY A 67 22.71 -5.07 -17.23
#